data_AF-X1UQ20-F1
#
_entry.id   AF-X1UQ20-F1
#
_cell.length_a   1.000
_cell.length_b   1.000
_cell.length_c   1.000
_cell.angle_alpha   90.00
_cell.angle_beta   90.00
_cell.angle_gamma   90.00
#
_symmetry.space_group_name_H-M   'P 1'
#
loop_
_entity.id
_entity.type
_entity.pdbx_description
1 polymer ?
#
loop_
_entity_poly.entity_id
_entity_poly.type
_entity_poly.pdbx_seq_one_letter_code
_entity_poly.pdbx_strand_id
1 'polypeptide(L)'
;MKTTPNYIKSLLLPNAKSTGRRVWSIDLETVWLPFFTATNTMGDTAIPADALGCPIRLAYDKDGSVKFSKTGRVVSRVAKPISNSVTLIRQNFVANLQQYAEQVATDRQKDYVRQVEMATTAGKPIIAHDRVELDKAIQLQLDEAMRQAEAEAPPEVAEAPPEPAPELVTAQ
;
A
#
# COMPACT_ATOMS: atom_id res chain seq x y z
N MET A 1 26.13 7.08 30.04
CA MET A 1 25.10 7.21 29.00
C MET A 1 25.30 6.10 27.99
N LYS A 2 24.37 5.16 27.84
CA LYS A 2 24.50 4.11 26.81
C LYS A 2 24.36 4.76 25.43
N THR A 3 25.43 4.73 24.64
CA THR A 3 25.48 5.32 23.29
C THR A 3 24.49 4.61 22.37
N THR A 4 23.61 5.34 21.69
CA THR A 4 22.73 4.75 20.66
C THR A 4 23.58 3.95 19.66
N PRO A 5 23.24 2.68 19.37
CA PRO A 5 23.99 1.89 18.41
C PRO A 5 24.11 2.60 17.06
N ASN A 6 25.29 2.52 16.43
CA ASN A 6 25.56 3.27 15.20
C ASN A 6 24.58 2.91 14.06
N TYR A 7 24.12 1.66 13.97
CA TYR A 7 23.14 1.27 12.96
C TYR A 7 21.81 2.04 13.10
N ILE A 8 21.35 2.33 14.32
CA ILE A 8 20.15 3.15 14.55
C ILE A 8 20.39 4.59 14.08
N LYS A 9 21.56 5.16 14.37
CA LYS A 9 21.90 6.52 13.91
C LYS A 9 21.89 6.61 12.39
N SER A 10 22.44 5.61 11.71
CA SER A 10 22.48 5.56 10.24
C SER A 10 21.09 5.47 9.59
N LEU A 11 20.11 4.85 10.26
CA LEU A 11 18.72 4.77 9.75
C LEU A 11 17.98 6.14 9.77
N LEU A 12 18.46 7.10 10.56
CA LEU A 12 17.81 8.41 10.74
C LEU A 12 18.38 9.49 9.81
N LEU A 13 19.38 9.16 9.00
CA LEU A 13 20.00 10.10 8.07
C LEU A 13 19.36 10.02 6.67
N PRO A 14 19.19 11.15 5.97
CA PRO A 14 18.68 11.16 4.60
C PRO A 14 19.58 10.36 3.65
N ASN A 15 18.98 9.66 2.68
CA ASN A 15 19.71 8.96 1.62
C ASN A 15 19.08 9.21 0.24
N ALA A 16 19.87 9.09 -0.82
CA ALA A 16 19.43 9.26 -2.21
C ALA A 16 18.36 8.21 -2.60
N LYS A 17 17.42 8.62 -3.45
CA LYS A 17 16.33 7.74 -3.93
C LYS A 17 16.86 6.78 -5.00
N SER A 18 16.63 5.48 -4.83
CA SER A 18 16.84 4.49 -5.90
C SER A 18 15.67 4.48 -6.89
N THR A 19 15.92 4.13 -8.15
CA THR A 19 14.92 4.10 -9.24
C THR A 19 14.53 2.69 -9.69
N GLY A 20 15.16 1.63 -9.16
CA GLY A 20 14.95 0.24 -9.59
C GLY A 20 13.71 -0.44 -9.03
N ARG A 21 13.52 -1.72 -9.40
CA ARG A 21 12.44 -2.57 -8.86
C ARG A 21 12.61 -2.67 -7.35
N ARG A 22 11.60 -2.24 -6.59
CA ARG A 22 11.65 -2.29 -5.12
C ARG A 22 11.02 -3.56 -4.56
N VAL A 23 11.67 -4.11 -3.53
CA VAL A 23 11.14 -5.19 -2.69
C VAL A 23 11.17 -4.68 -1.26
N TRP A 24 9.99 -4.59 -0.65
CA TRP A 24 9.81 -3.92 0.64
C TRP A 24 10.38 -2.49 0.64
N SER A 25 10.04 -1.72 -0.39
CA SER A 25 10.48 -0.32 -0.60
C SER A 25 11.99 -0.10 -0.73
N ILE A 26 12.79 -1.17 -0.73
CA ILE A 26 14.24 -1.15 -0.93
C ILE A 26 14.57 -1.66 -2.32
N ASP A 27 15.59 -1.09 -2.94
CA ASP A 27 16.04 -1.45 -4.29
C ASP A 27 16.50 -2.90 -4.39
N LEU A 28 16.00 -3.63 -5.40
CA LEU A 28 16.42 -5.01 -5.63
C LEU A 28 17.86 -5.06 -6.12
N GLU A 29 18.19 -4.29 -7.16
CA GLU A 29 19.42 -4.47 -7.93
C GLU A 29 20.65 -3.89 -7.23
N THR A 30 20.51 -2.73 -6.61
CA THR A 30 21.64 -1.99 -6.02
C THR A 30 21.82 -2.26 -4.53
N VAL A 31 20.81 -2.80 -3.84
CA VAL A 31 20.86 -3.04 -2.40
C VAL A 31 20.69 -4.52 -2.07
N TRP A 32 19.56 -5.13 -2.43
CA TRP A 32 19.30 -6.52 -2.06
C TRP A 32 20.24 -7.52 -2.72
N LEU A 33 20.49 -7.41 -4.03
CA LEU A 33 21.35 -8.38 -4.72
C LEU A 33 22.80 -8.33 -4.25
N PRO A 34 23.47 -7.17 -4.11
CA PRO A 34 24.81 -7.12 -3.53
C PRO A 34 24.84 -7.66 -2.10
N PHE A 35 23.84 -7.32 -1.27
CA PHE A 35 23.75 -7.83 0.09
C PHE A 35 23.60 -9.36 0.14
N PHE A 36 22.71 -9.93 -0.65
CA PHE A 36 22.50 -11.38 -0.72
C PHE A 36 23.69 -12.11 -1.34
N THR A 37 24.36 -11.50 -2.31
CA THR A 37 25.59 -12.05 -2.90
C THR A 37 26.70 -12.08 -1.85
N ALA A 38 26.87 -11.01 -1.08
CA ALA A 38 27.86 -10.94 -0.01
C ALA A 38 27.58 -11.97 1.11
N THR A 39 26.34 -12.05 1.58
CA THR A 39 25.96 -13.01 2.63
C THR A 39 26.03 -14.46 2.17
N ASN A 40 25.70 -14.76 0.91
CA ASN A 40 25.97 -16.08 0.32
C ASN A 40 27.46 -16.39 0.26
N THR A 41 28.28 -15.41 -0.11
CA THR A 41 29.74 -15.57 -0.21
C THR A 41 30.37 -15.87 1.16
N MET A 42 29.84 -15.25 2.21
CA MET A 42 30.25 -15.50 3.60
C MET A 42 29.70 -16.82 4.17
N GLY A 43 28.76 -17.47 3.48
CA GLY A 43 28.10 -18.69 3.94
C GLY A 43 26.95 -18.46 4.95
N ASP A 44 26.57 -17.20 5.19
CA ASP A 44 25.48 -16.84 6.11
C ASP A 44 24.10 -17.13 5.52
N THR A 45 24.00 -17.12 4.18
CA THR A 45 22.79 -17.49 3.44
C THR A 45 23.10 -18.54 2.39
N ALA A 46 22.07 -19.29 2.00
CA ALA A 46 22.14 -20.33 0.98
C ALA A 46 21.13 -20.08 -0.15
N ILE A 47 21.10 -18.85 -0.67
CA ILE A 47 20.21 -18.50 -1.78
C ILE A 47 20.74 -19.19 -3.06
N PRO A 48 19.90 -19.92 -3.81
CA PRO A 48 20.33 -20.57 -5.04
C PRO A 48 20.94 -19.61 -6.06
N ALA A 49 22.00 -20.03 -6.76
CA ALA A 49 22.71 -19.19 -7.73
C ALA A 49 21.81 -18.73 -8.90
N ASP A 50 20.86 -19.56 -9.32
CA ASP A 50 19.86 -19.20 -10.34
C ASP A 50 18.92 -18.08 -9.85
N ALA A 51 18.67 -17.99 -8.53
CA ALA A 51 17.87 -16.91 -7.96
C ALA A 51 18.65 -15.60 -7.91
N LEU A 52 19.95 -15.65 -7.60
CA LEU A 52 20.82 -14.47 -7.64
C LEU A 52 21.07 -13.97 -9.07
N GLY A 53 21.29 -14.89 -10.01
CA GLY A 53 21.51 -14.57 -11.43
C GLY A 53 20.25 -14.19 -12.20
N CYS A 54 19.09 -14.71 -11.81
CA CYS A 54 17.79 -14.37 -12.38
C CYS A 54 16.78 -14.00 -11.26
N PRO A 55 16.89 -12.79 -10.71
CA PRO A 55 16.15 -12.38 -9.53
C PRO A 55 14.72 -11.93 -9.84
N ILE A 56 14.44 -11.57 -11.09
CA ILE A 56 13.09 -11.27 -11.59
C ILE A 56 12.73 -12.33 -12.62
N ARG A 57 11.63 -13.05 -12.38
CA ARG A 57 11.17 -14.18 -13.19
C ARG A 57 9.74 -13.95 -13.66
N LEU A 58 9.35 -14.63 -14.72
CA LEU A 58 7.96 -14.72 -15.13
C LEU A 58 7.13 -15.40 -14.04
N ALA A 59 5.95 -14.88 -13.78
CA ALA A 59 4.96 -15.56 -12.96
C ALA A 59 4.21 -16.56 -13.83
N TYR A 60 3.91 -17.72 -13.26
CA TYR A 60 3.13 -18.76 -13.89
C TYR A 60 1.87 -19.02 -13.06
N ASP A 61 0.79 -19.41 -13.72
CA ASP A 61 -0.41 -19.94 -13.09
C ASP A 61 -0.25 -21.43 -12.76
N LYS A 62 -1.23 -22.02 -12.06
CA LYS A 62 -1.13 -23.41 -11.56
C LYS A 62 -1.06 -24.44 -12.69
N ASP A 63 -1.56 -24.08 -13.86
CA ASP A 63 -1.54 -24.85 -15.10
C ASP A 63 -0.20 -24.74 -15.87
N GLY A 64 0.74 -23.93 -15.37
CA GLY A 64 2.04 -23.70 -16.01
C GLY A 64 2.02 -22.66 -17.13
N SER A 65 0.88 -22.01 -17.38
CA SER A 65 0.79 -20.91 -18.33
C SER A 65 1.42 -19.63 -17.77
N VAL A 66 1.93 -18.75 -18.65
CA VAL A 66 2.47 -17.44 -18.23
C VAL A 66 1.32 -16.58 -17.72
N LYS A 67 1.49 -16.01 -16.53
CA LYS A 67 0.47 -15.19 -15.88
C LYS A 67 0.39 -13.80 -16.50
N PHE A 68 -0.80 -13.38 -16.88
CA PHE A 68 -1.11 -12.03 -17.33
C PHE A 68 -1.86 -11.23 -16.27
N SER A 69 -1.67 -9.91 -16.25
CA SER A 69 -2.45 -8.98 -15.45
C SER A 69 -3.86 -8.84 -16.02
N LYS A 70 -4.78 -8.22 -15.24
CA LYS A 70 -6.12 -7.84 -15.72
C LYS A 70 -6.08 -6.94 -16.97
N THR A 71 -4.96 -6.27 -17.21
CA THR A 71 -4.72 -5.39 -18.35
C THR A 71 -3.96 -6.06 -19.50
N GLY A 72 -3.76 -7.39 -19.44
CA GLY A 72 -3.09 -8.15 -20.50
C GLY A 72 -1.56 -8.03 -20.52
N ARG A 73 -0.93 -7.48 -19.47
CA ARG A 73 0.54 -7.40 -19.38
C ARG A 73 1.09 -8.63 -18.67
N VAL A 74 2.22 -9.16 -19.15
CA VAL A 74 2.90 -10.28 -18.51
C VAL A 74 3.35 -9.90 -17.09
N VAL A 75 3.10 -10.77 -16.12
CA VAL A 75 3.44 -10.53 -14.72
C VAL A 75 4.83 -11.08 -14.41
N SER A 76 5.71 -10.20 -13.93
CA SER A 76 7.02 -10.59 -13.39
C SER A 76 7.04 -10.52 -11.86
N ARG A 77 7.71 -11.49 -11.23
CA ARG A 77 7.85 -11.63 -9.79
C ARG A 77 9.30 -11.81 -9.39
N VAL A 78 9.60 -11.44 -8.16
CA VAL A 78 10.91 -11.70 -7.56
C VAL A 78 11.04 -13.21 -7.33
N ALA A 79 12.24 -13.76 -7.54
CA ALA A 79 12.53 -15.16 -7.27
C ALA A 79 12.15 -15.51 -5.82
N LYS A 80 11.45 -16.63 -5.64
CA LYS A 80 10.91 -17.04 -4.33
C LYS A 80 11.98 -17.12 -3.23
N PRO A 81 13.19 -17.64 -3.46
CA PRO A 81 14.25 -17.65 -2.44
C PRO A 81 14.64 -16.24 -1.94
N ILE A 82 14.74 -15.26 -2.86
CA ILE A 82 15.02 -13.87 -2.51
C ILE A 82 13.84 -13.28 -1.72
N SER A 83 12.61 -13.48 -2.22
CA SER A 83 11.41 -12.97 -1.54
C SER A 83 11.26 -13.50 -0.11
N ASN A 84 11.59 -14.77 0.12
CA ASN A 84 11.56 -15.38 1.44
C ASN A 84 12.65 -14.78 2.35
N SER A 85 13.86 -14.62 1.83
CA SER A 85 14.98 -14.04 2.59
C SER A 85 14.69 -12.58 3.00
N VAL A 86 14.14 -11.78 2.09
CA VAL A 86 13.68 -10.42 2.42
C VAL A 86 12.57 -10.43 3.48
N THR A 87 11.65 -11.39 3.41
CA THR A 87 10.57 -11.52 4.42
C THR A 87 11.13 -11.81 5.81
N LEU A 88 12.10 -12.72 5.90
CA LEU A 88 12.80 -13.06 7.15
C LEU A 88 13.55 -11.84 7.71
N ILE A 89 14.33 -11.15 6.87
CA ILE A 89 15.06 -9.94 7.27
C ILE A 89 14.10 -8.87 7.78
N ARG A 90 12.98 -8.64 7.10
CA ARG A 90 11.95 -7.70 7.54
C ARG A 90 11.39 -8.06 8.92
N GLN A 91 11.09 -9.34 9.15
CA GLN A 91 10.60 -9.81 10.46
C GLN A 91 11.61 -9.53 11.57
N ASN A 92 12.88 -9.89 11.34
CA ASN A 92 13.97 -9.63 12.29
C ASN A 92 14.22 -8.13 12.50
N PHE A 93 14.13 -7.32 11.44
CA PHE A 93 14.26 -5.87 11.55
C PHE A 93 13.15 -5.26 12.41
N VAL A 94 11.89 -5.66 12.19
CA VAL A 94 10.75 -5.21 13.01
C VAL A 94 10.92 -5.65 14.46
N ALA A 95 11.32 -6.89 14.71
CA ALA A 95 11.58 -7.38 16.07
C ALA A 95 12.66 -6.55 16.77
N ASN A 96 13.75 -6.21 16.08
CA ASN A 96 14.81 -5.37 16.63
C ASN A 96 14.34 -3.93 16.93
N LEU A 97 13.46 -3.36 16.09
CA LEU A 97 12.85 -2.05 16.37
C LEU A 97 11.93 -2.08 17.60
N GLN A 98 11.13 -3.13 17.73
CA GLN A 98 10.25 -3.33 18.88
C GLN A 98 11.07 -3.49 20.16
N GLN A 99 12.10 -4.35 20.13
CA GLN A 99 12.99 -4.56 21.27
C GLN A 99 13.69 -3.27 21.70
N TYR A 100 14.17 -2.46 20.74
CA TYR A 100 14.76 -1.16 21.07
C TYR A 100 13.74 -0.21 21.71
N ALA A 101 12.51 -0.14 21.17
CA ALA A 101 11.46 0.70 21.72
C ALA A 101 11.08 0.27 23.15
N GLU A 102 10.91 -1.02 23.40
CA GLU A 102 10.63 -1.59 24.73
C GLU A 102 11.77 -1.32 25.71
N GLN A 103 13.01 -1.47 25.26
CA GLN A 103 14.19 -1.16 26.07
C GLN A 103 14.20 0.31 26.48
N VAL A 104 13.95 1.25 25.57
CA VAL A 104 13.90 2.68 25.90
C VAL A 104 12.72 2.99 26.81
N ALA A 105 11.55 2.40 26.57
CA ALA A 105 10.37 2.57 27.41
C ALA A 105 10.61 2.08 28.84
N THR A 106 11.45 1.06 29.02
CA THR A 106 11.81 0.50 30.33
C THR A 106 12.96 1.29 30.99
N ASP A 107 14.10 1.43 30.31
CA ASP A 107 15.31 2.07 30.85
C ASP A 107 15.13 3.59 31.06
N ARG A 108 14.27 4.24 30.25
CA ARG A 108 14.05 5.70 30.26
C ARG A 108 12.56 6.06 30.34
N GLN A 109 11.82 5.35 31.18
CA GLN A 109 10.36 5.46 31.29
C GLN A 109 9.83 6.89 31.38
N LYS A 110 10.40 7.73 32.25
CA LYS A 110 9.93 9.13 32.43
C LYS A 110 10.10 9.98 31.17
N ASP A 111 11.27 9.87 30.51
CA ASP A 111 11.54 10.60 29.27
C ASP A 111 10.63 10.11 28.14
N TYR A 112 10.41 8.80 28.07
CA TYR A 112 9.54 8.17 27.08
C TYR A 112 8.08 8.63 27.24
N VAL A 113 7.54 8.61 28.47
CA VAL A 113 6.18 9.11 28.76
C VAL A 113 6.04 10.58 28.39
N ARG A 114 7.01 11.42 28.78
CA ARG A 114 7.00 12.84 28.42
C ARG A 114 6.95 13.04 26.91
N GLN A 115 7.72 12.25 26.16
CA GLN A 115 7.71 12.32 24.69
C GLN A 115 6.35 11.92 24.11
N VAL A 116 5.71 10.88 24.66
CA VAL A 116 4.37 10.42 24.24
C VAL A 116 3.30 11.48 24.53
N GLU A 117 3.32 12.10 25.70
CA GLU A 117 2.37 13.16 26.08
C GLU A 117 2.50 14.39 25.20
N MET A 118 3.73 14.84 24.96
CA MET A 118 4.03 15.96 24.08
C MET A 118 3.54 15.68 22.65
N ALA A 119 3.86 14.50 22.10
CA ALA A 119 3.44 14.11 20.75
C ALA A 119 1.92 14.02 20.65
N THR A 120 1.26 13.44 21.66
CA THR A 120 -0.21 13.30 21.70
C THR A 120 -0.90 14.67 21.75
N THR A 121 -0.39 15.58 22.58
CA THR A 121 -0.92 16.94 22.69
C THR A 121 -0.78 17.69 21.38
N ALA A 122 0.37 17.57 20.71
CA ALA A 122 0.60 18.16 19.39
C ALA A 122 -0.28 17.54 18.29
N GLY A 123 -0.62 16.25 18.39
CA GLY A 123 -1.44 15.55 17.40
C GLY A 123 -2.95 15.85 17.48
N LYS A 124 -3.49 16.13 18.68
CA LYS A 124 -4.92 16.42 18.89
C LYS A 124 -5.53 17.47 17.95
N PRO A 125 -4.93 18.67 17.75
CA PRO A 125 -5.53 19.67 16.87
C PRO A 125 -5.55 19.23 15.40
N ILE A 126 -4.55 18.47 14.96
CA ILE A 126 -4.49 17.92 13.59
C ILE A 126 -5.64 16.94 13.39
N ILE A 127 -5.83 16.00 14.33
CA ILE A 127 -6.92 15.03 14.27
C ILE A 127 -8.29 15.73 14.26
N ALA A 128 -8.46 16.78 15.08
CA ALA A 128 -9.72 17.52 15.13
C ALA A 128 -10.03 18.24 13.81
N HIS A 129 -9.04 18.89 13.22
CA HIS A 129 -9.16 19.53 11.92
C HIS A 129 -9.49 18.51 10.81
N ASP A 130 -8.73 17.44 10.72
CA ASP A 130 -8.88 16.43 9.66
C ASP A 130 -10.23 15.71 9.74
N ARG A 131 -10.78 15.55 10.95
CA ARG A 131 -12.13 15.02 11.15
C ARG A 131 -13.20 15.95 10.59
N VAL A 132 -13.08 17.26 10.82
CA VAL A 132 -14.02 18.25 10.29
C VAL A 132 -13.97 18.28 8.75
N GLU A 133 -12.77 18.26 8.17
CA GLU A 133 -12.62 18.23 6.71
C GLU A 133 -13.15 16.94 6.09
N LEU A 134 -12.99 15.80 6.76
CA LEU A 134 -13.58 14.54 6.34
C LEU A 134 -15.11 14.59 6.36
N ASP A 135 -15.70 15.12 7.44
CA ASP A 135 -17.16 15.24 7.57
C ASP A 135 -17.74 16.15 6.47
N LYS A 136 -17.06 17.25 6.14
CA LYS A 136 -17.44 18.13 5.01
C LYS A 136 -17.36 17.40 3.67
N ALA A 137 -16.29 16.64 3.43
CA ALA A 137 -16.12 15.90 2.18
C ALA A 137 -17.21 14.83 2.00
N ILE A 138 -17.61 14.15 3.07
CA ILE A 138 -18.69 13.16 3.07
C ILE A 138 -20.03 13.83 2.76
N GLN A 139 -20.32 14.98 3.39
CA GLN A 139 -21.55 15.73 3.10
C GLN A 139 -21.63 16.15 1.63
N LEU A 140 -20.55 16.69 1.07
CA LEU A 140 -20.50 17.05 -0.35
C LEU A 140 -20.74 15.85 -1.28
N GLN A 141 -20.17 14.68 -0.96
CA GLN A 141 -20.41 13.46 -1.75
C GLN A 141 -21.85 12.96 -1.65
N LEU A 142 -22.47 13.05 -0.47
CA LEU A 142 -23.88 12.69 -0.27
C LEU A 142 -24.81 13.65 -1.03
N ASP A 143 -24.53 14.95 -0.98
CA ASP A 143 -25.30 15.97 -1.70
C ASP A 143 -25.18 15.78 -3.22
N GLU A 144 -24.00 15.44 -3.73
CA GLU A 144 -23.78 15.13 -5.14
C GLU A 144 -24.52 13.85 -5.56
N ALA A 145 -24.49 12.80 -4.74
CA ALA A 145 -25.19 11.55 -5.01
C ALA A 145 -26.72 11.72 -4.97
N MET A 146 -27.25 12.50 -4.02
CA MET A 146 -28.67 12.85 -3.97
C MET A 146 -29.09 13.66 -5.19
N ARG A 147 -28.28 14.63 -5.63
CA ARG A 147 -28.56 15.43 -6.84
C ARG A 147 -28.54 14.58 -8.11
N GLN A 148 -27.66 13.58 -8.19
CA GLN A 148 -27.63 12.62 -9.31
C GLN A 148 -28.86 11.70 -9.28
N ALA A 149 -29.27 11.21 -8.11
CA ALA A 149 -30.47 10.39 -7.96
C ALA A 149 -31.78 11.15 -8.28
N GLU A 150 -31.87 12.42 -7.90
CA GLU A 150 -33.00 13.29 -8.26
C GLU A 150 -33.04 13.60 -9.76
N ALA A 151 -31.88 13.73 -10.41
CA ALA A 151 -31.79 13.93 -11.86
C ALA A 151 -32.11 12.66 -12.67
N GLU A 152 -31.96 11.46 -12.09
CA GLU A 152 -32.31 10.18 -12.71
C GLU A 152 -33.73 9.69 -12.38
N ALA A 153 -34.50 10.42 -11.55
CA ALA A 153 -35.90 10.09 -11.27
C ALA A 153 -36.79 10.32 -12.52
N PRO A 154 -37.51 9.29 -13.03
CA PRO A 154 -38.38 9.45 -14.19
C PRO A 154 -39.56 10.38 -13.88
N PRO A 155 -40.03 11.22 -14.82
CA PRO A 155 -41.19 12.06 -14.60
C PRO A 155 -42.45 11.21 -14.40
N GLU A 156 -43.18 11.53 -13.32
CA GLU A 156 -44.52 11.02 -13.02
C GLU A 156 -45.43 11.24 -14.23
N VAL A 157 -45.98 10.14 -14.75
CA VAL A 157 -46.79 10.10 -15.97
C VAL A 157 -48.04 10.95 -15.76
N ALA A 158 -48.07 12.15 -16.33
CA ALA A 158 -49.28 12.96 -16.45
C ALA A 158 -50.30 12.21 -17.33
N GLU A 159 -51.50 12.00 -16.78
CA GLU A 159 -52.67 11.43 -17.47
C GLU A 159 -52.90 12.09 -18.83
N ALA A 160 -52.88 11.27 -19.88
CA ALA A 160 -53.20 11.69 -21.25
C ALA A 160 -54.72 11.88 -21.43
N PRO A 161 -55.20 12.97 -22.08
CA PRO A 161 -56.59 13.10 -22.50
C PRO A 161 -56.94 12.12 -23.65
N PRO A 162 -58.23 11.74 -23.82
CA PRO A 162 -58.65 10.60 -24.65
C PRO A 162 -58.48 10.82 -26.17
N GLU A 163 -58.11 9.74 -26.87
CA GLU A 163 -57.87 9.65 -28.32
C GLU A 163 -59.14 9.91 -29.17
N PRO A 164 -59.04 10.64 -30.31
CA PRO A 164 -60.11 10.69 -31.31
C PRO A 164 -60.09 9.45 -32.23
N ALA A 165 -61.29 8.91 -32.49
CA ALA A 165 -61.53 7.71 -33.29
C ALA A 165 -61.19 7.88 -34.80
N PRO A 166 -60.64 6.86 -35.48
CA PRO A 166 -60.34 6.92 -36.91
C PRO A 166 -61.57 6.64 -37.80
N GLU A 167 -61.78 7.49 -38.80
CA GLU A 167 -62.75 7.31 -39.90
C GLU A 167 -62.34 6.17 -40.84
N LEU A 168 -63.30 5.28 -41.14
CA LEU A 168 -63.18 4.21 -42.13
C LEU A 168 -63.50 4.77 -43.53
N VAL A 169 -62.51 4.76 -44.43
CA VAL A 169 -62.73 4.98 -45.88
C VAL A 169 -63.21 3.67 -46.50
N THR A 170 -64.42 3.73 -47.07
CA THR A 170 -65.09 2.69 -47.84
C THR A 170 -64.35 2.36 -49.14
N ALA A 171 -64.19 1.08 -49.45
CA ALA A 171 -63.87 0.60 -50.79
C ALA A 171 -64.95 -0.38 -51.26
N GLN A 172 -65.79 0.06 -52.20
CA GLN A 172 -66.23 -0.69 -53.39
C GLN A 172 -66.93 0.26 -54.36
#